data_AF-A0A8I1NAB2-F1
#
_entry.id   AF-A0A8I1NAB2-F1
#
_cell.length_a   1.000
_cell.length_b   1.000
_cell.length_c   1.000
_cell.angle_alpha   90.00
_cell.angle_beta   90.00
_cell.angle_gamma   90.00
#
_symmetry.space_group_name_H-M   'P 1'
#
loop_
_entity.id
_entity.type
_entity.pdbx_description
1 polymer ?
#
loop_
_entity_poly.entity_id
_entity_poly.type
_entity_poly.pdbx_seq_one_letter_code
_entity_poly.pdbx_strand_id
1 'polypeptide(L)'
;MQIGKGASILALGAAVAACLAAPIAASAGELASSEPTILAGGMGMMGGMGMHRNMMQRMMGGTLPPGMDPARLPESDSSGARLLQQFCMQCHNLPSPGLHTASEWPQVLGRMNMRMQMMGGMMGVAAPDPVQLEILLGYLQRHAQKPIDAGEFPDLNTREGRAFSATCVQCHALPDPRQHIAREWPAVVGRMRSNMTAMGKIVPDETTTNEIVDFLQRHSADQK
;
A
#
# COMPACT_ATOMS: atom_id res chain seq x y z
N MET A 1 -13.54 2.57 58.01
CA MET A 1 -12.47 3.47 58.50
C MET A 1 -11.54 3.68 57.30
N GLN A 2 -11.47 4.77 56.55
CA GLN A 2 -11.80 6.19 56.72
C GLN A 2 -12.19 6.77 55.33
N ILE A 3 -13.36 7.40 55.27
CA ILE A 3 -13.76 8.65 54.57
C ILE A 3 -12.81 9.38 53.61
N GLY A 4 -13.40 9.88 52.51
CA GLY A 4 -12.98 11.07 51.74
C GLY A 4 -13.47 11.05 50.29
N LYS A 5 -14.77 11.23 49.98
CA LYS A 5 -15.44 12.51 49.63
C LYS A 5 -14.56 13.55 48.90
N GLY A 6 -14.96 13.87 47.67
CA GLY A 6 -14.46 15.03 46.92
C GLY A 6 -15.10 15.16 45.53
N ALA A 7 -16.42 15.38 45.47
CA ALA A 7 -17.07 15.92 44.28
C ALA A 7 -16.89 17.45 44.28
N SER A 8 -16.47 18.02 43.15
CA SER A 8 -16.60 19.46 42.90
C SER A 8 -16.99 19.68 41.44
N ILE A 9 -18.25 20.02 41.29
CA ILE A 9 -18.85 20.63 40.11
C ILE A 9 -18.47 22.11 40.17
N LEU A 10 -17.90 22.65 39.10
CA LEU A 10 -18.01 24.07 38.75
C LEU A 10 -17.86 24.19 37.23
N ALA A 11 -19.01 24.29 36.58
CA ALA A 11 -19.15 24.84 35.25
C ALA A 11 -18.88 26.34 35.31
N LEU A 12 -18.15 26.90 34.33
CA LEU A 12 -18.31 28.29 33.86
C LEU A 12 -17.36 28.54 32.69
N GLY A 13 -17.88 29.16 31.63
CA GLY A 13 -17.10 30.02 30.75
C GLY A 13 -16.88 29.51 29.32
N ALA A 14 -17.94 29.47 28.52
CA ALA A 14 -17.80 29.65 27.08
C ALA A 14 -17.38 31.11 26.82
N ALA A 15 -16.18 31.34 26.31
CA ALA A 15 -15.74 32.63 25.80
C ALA A 15 -15.56 32.53 24.29
N VAL A 16 -16.57 32.99 23.56
CA VAL A 16 -16.54 33.26 22.14
C VAL A 16 -15.71 34.52 21.93
N ALA A 17 -14.46 34.38 21.48
CA ALA A 17 -13.65 35.48 21.01
C ALA A 17 -13.85 35.65 19.49
N ALA A 18 -14.80 36.49 19.12
CA ALA A 18 -14.97 36.99 17.76
C ALA A 18 -13.86 38.01 17.47
N CYS A 19 -12.82 37.59 16.74
CA CYS A 19 -11.87 38.53 16.15
C CYS A 19 -12.47 39.09 14.85
N LEU A 20 -12.91 40.34 14.93
CA LEU A 20 -13.40 41.15 13.83
C LEU A 20 -12.29 41.36 12.79
N ALA A 21 -12.57 40.95 11.56
CA ALA A 21 -11.81 41.35 10.38
C ALA A 21 -12.14 42.80 10.03
N ALA A 22 -11.11 43.66 9.95
CA ALA A 22 -11.21 44.97 9.34
C ALA A 22 -10.61 44.92 7.92
N PRO A 23 -11.22 45.57 6.91
CA PRO A 23 -10.74 45.55 5.54
C PRO A 23 -9.63 46.58 5.36
N ILE A 24 -8.47 46.14 4.84
CA ILE A 24 -7.44 47.07 4.36
C ILE A 24 -7.74 47.37 2.90
N ALA A 25 -7.90 48.66 2.62
CA ALA A 25 -8.20 49.23 1.32
C ALA A 25 -7.09 48.95 0.30
N ALA A 26 -7.54 48.69 -0.94
CA ALA A 26 -6.72 48.57 -2.12
C ALA A 26 -6.07 49.92 -2.48
N SER A 27 -4.76 49.92 -2.74
CA SER A 27 -4.11 50.96 -3.55
C SER A 27 -3.76 50.38 -4.92
N ALA A 28 -4.40 50.91 -5.95
CA ALA A 28 -4.05 50.69 -7.33
C ALA A 28 -2.67 51.30 -7.62
N GLY A 29 -1.74 50.46 -8.05
CA GLY A 29 -0.49 50.84 -8.68
C GLY A 29 -0.36 50.05 -9.97
N GLU A 30 -0.84 50.64 -11.07
CA GLU A 30 -0.68 50.12 -12.42
C GLU A 30 0.63 50.69 -12.99
N LEU A 31 1.50 49.82 -13.51
CA LEU A 31 2.33 49.98 -14.71
C LEU A 31 3.46 48.93 -14.70
N ALA A 32 3.35 47.95 -15.60
CA ALA A 32 4.40 47.49 -16.51
C ALA A 32 4.13 46.04 -16.93
N SER A 33 3.36 45.90 -18.01
CA SER A 33 3.30 44.68 -18.80
C SER A 33 4.72 44.28 -19.22
N SER A 34 5.17 43.13 -18.74
CA SER A 34 6.31 42.42 -19.30
C SER A 34 5.94 40.94 -19.27
N GLU A 35 5.44 40.44 -20.40
CA GLU A 35 5.30 39.02 -20.65
C GLU A 35 6.69 38.43 -20.92
N PRO A 36 7.17 37.46 -20.13
CA PRO A 36 8.14 36.50 -20.61
C PRO A 36 7.33 35.35 -21.20
N THR A 37 7.35 35.30 -22.53
CA THR A 37 7.32 34.10 -23.37
C THR A 37 7.05 32.79 -22.62
N ILE A 38 5.87 32.21 -22.88
CA ILE A 38 5.60 30.79 -22.65
C ILE A 38 6.67 29.98 -23.40
N LEU A 39 7.75 29.62 -22.72
CA LEU A 39 8.63 28.57 -23.17
C LEU A 39 7.87 27.26 -22.96
N ALA A 40 7.27 26.79 -24.06
CA ALA A 40 7.02 25.38 -24.28
C ALA A 40 8.34 24.62 -24.10
N GLY A 41 8.61 24.16 -22.89
CA GLY A 41 9.82 23.43 -22.51
C GLY A 41 9.58 22.30 -21.52
N GLY A 42 8.33 21.84 -21.37
CA GLY A 42 7.94 20.77 -20.44
C GLY A 42 7.75 19.39 -21.09
N MET A 43 8.19 19.19 -22.33
CA MET A 43 8.05 17.92 -23.06
C MET A 43 9.43 17.30 -23.26
N GLY A 44 10.00 16.68 -22.22
CA GLY A 44 11.31 16.04 -22.36
C GLY A 44 11.71 15.05 -21.27
N MET A 45 11.19 15.14 -20.05
CA MET A 45 11.62 14.27 -18.94
C MET A 45 10.70 13.08 -18.65
N MET A 46 9.43 13.12 -19.11
CA MET A 46 8.47 12.03 -18.88
C MET A 46 8.66 10.83 -19.84
N GLY A 47 9.37 11.01 -20.94
CA GLY A 47 9.60 9.96 -21.95
C GLY A 47 10.62 8.90 -21.55
N GLY A 48 11.62 9.26 -20.72
CA GLY A 48 12.71 8.37 -20.31
C GLY A 48 12.31 7.36 -19.23
N MET A 49 11.58 7.80 -18.20
CA MET A 49 11.13 6.94 -17.09
C MET A 49 10.17 5.84 -17.57
N GLY A 50 9.25 6.15 -18.49
CA GLY A 50 8.34 5.16 -19.07
C GLY A 50 9.07 4.09 -19.88
N MET A 51 10.11 4.47 -20.64
CA MET A 51 10.90 3.52 -21.43
C MET A 51 11.71 2.57 -20.53
N HIS A 52 12.36 3.10 -19.48
CA HIS A 52 13.13 2.29 -18.53
C HIS A 52 12.25 1.29 -17.76
N ARG A 53 11.11 1.77 -17.22
CA ARG A 53 10.14 0.91 -16.54
C ARG A 53 9.65 -0.22 -17.43
N ASN A 54 9.26 0.08 -18.67
CA ASN A 54 8.73 -0.94 -19.58
C ASN A 54 9.78 -1.99 -19.96
N MET A 55 11.04 -1.57 -20.12
CA MET A 55 12.15 -2.50 -20.36
C MET A 55 12.38 -3.41 -19.15
N MET A 56 12.51 -2.84 -17.96
CA MET A 56 12.73 -3.58 -16.72
C MET A 56 11.56 -4.51 -16.39
N GLN A 57 10.33 -4.08 -16.62
CA GLN A 57 9.13 -4.90 -16.45
C GLN A 57 9.10 -6.11 -17.40
N ARG A 58 9.58 -5.98 -18.64
CA ARG A 58 9.70 -7.11 -19.57
C ARG A 58 10.80 -8.07 -19.14
N MET A 59 11.95 -7.54 -18.72
CA MET A 59 13.08 -8.35 -18.27
C MET A 59 12.76 -9.13 -16.99
N MET A 60 12.01 -8.53 -16.06
CA MET A 60 11.55 -9.15 -14.82
C MET A 60 10.17 -9.82 -14.96
N GLY A 61 9.65 -9.94 -16.18
CA GLY A 61 8.35 -10.53 -16.47
C GLY A 61 8.25 -11.97 -15.95
N GLY A 62 7.17 -12.29 -15.25
CA GLY A 62 6.97 -13.60 -14.61
C GLY A 62 7.72 -13.81 -13.29
N THR A 63 8.70 -12.95 -12.95
CA THR A 63 9.39 -12.99 -11.65
C THR A 63 8.68 -12.14 -10.60
N LEU A 64 8.02 -11.06 -11.04
CA LEU A 64 7.27 -10.15 -10.17
C LEU A 64 5.76 -10.34 -10.39
N PRO A 65 4.94 -10.26 -9.32
CA PRO A 65 3.49 -10.29 -9.46
C PRO A 65 3.01 -9.10 -10.30
N PRO A 66 1.82 -9.24 -10.94
CA PRO A 66 1.14 -8.08 -11.49
C PRO A 66 1.02 -6.99 -10.41
N GLY A 67 1.43 -5.77 -10.74
CA GLY A 67 1.32 -4.69 -9.78
C GLY A 67 -0.13 -4.28 -9.56
N MET A 68 -0.37 -3.58 -8.46
CA MET A 68 -1.69 -3.08 -8.12
C MET A 68 -1.97 -1.70 -8.74
N ASP A 69 -3.25 -1.38 -8.89
CA ASP A 69 -3.71 -0.04 -9.22
C ASP A 69 -3.38 0.91 -8.05
N PRO A 70 -2.64 2.01 -8.28
CA PRO A 70 -2.33 2.98 -7.24
C PRO A 70 -3.56 3.56 -6.53
N ALA A 71 -4.69 3.70 -7.22
CA ALA A 71 -5.94 4.19 -6.63
C ALA A 71 -6.54 3.24 -5.59
N ARG A 72 -6.06 1.99 -5.55
CA ARG A 72 -6.51 0.95 -4.60
C ARG A 72 -5.55 0.76 -3.43
N LEU A 73 -4.52 1.60 -3.32
CA LEU A 73 -3.66 1.60 -2.14
C LEU A 73 -4.47 1.98 -0.89
N PRO A 74 -4.27 1.28 0.25
CA PRO A 74 -4.79 1.75 1.53
C PRO A 74 -4.30 3.16 1.81
N GLU A 75 -5.18 4.07 2.23
CA GLU A 75 -4.79 5.48 2.48
C GLU A 75 -4.03 6.10 1.29
N SER A 76 -4.59 5.98 0.06
CA SER A 76 -3.96 6.39 -1.20
C SER A 76 -3.42 7.83 -1.22
N ASP A 77 -4.03 8.72 -0.42
CA ASP A 77 -3.66 10.13 -0.30
C ASP A 77 -2.67 10.41 0.85
N SER A 78 -2.15 9.37 1.50
CA SER A 78 -1.11 9.51 2.53
C SER A 78 0.26 9.80 1.90
N SER A 79 1.16 10.40 2.68
CA SER A 79 2.55 10.59 2.24
C SER A 79 3.22 9.26 1.90
N GLY A 80 2.95 8.20 2.67
CA GLY A 80 3.51 6.86 2.41
C GLY A 80 3.06 6.27 1.07
N ALA A 81 1.76 6.35 0.76
CA ALA A 81 1.22 5.89 -0.51
C ALA A 81 1.80 6.67 -1.70
N ARG A 82 1.96 8.00 -1.56
CA ARG A 82 2.59 8.83 -2.61
C ARG A 82 4.06 8.47 -2.83
N LEU A 83 4.83 8.27 -1.75
CA LEU A 83 6.25 7.88 -1.84
C LEU A 83 6.39 6.48 -2.46
N LEU A 84 5.52 5.54 -2.10
CA LEU A 84 5.52 4.19 -2.69
C LEU A 84 5.34 4.26 -4.22
N GLN A 85 4.37 5.04 -4.69
CA GLN A 85 4.14 5.25 -6.11
C GLN A 85 5.35 5.92 -6.78
N GLN A 86 5.83 7.01 -6.19
CA GLN A 86 6.95 7.80 -6.73
C GLN A 86 8.20 6.96 -6.94
N PHE A 87 8.60 6.18 -5.92
CA PHE A 87 9.88 5.48 -5.97
C PHE A 87 9.77 4.08 -6.60
N CYS A 88 8.74 3.31 -6.26
CA CYS A 88 8.69 1.90 -6.65
C CYS A 88 8.15 1.67 -8.06
N MET A 89 7.48 2.66 -8.67
CA MET A 89 7.00 2.56 -10.05
C MET A 89 8.00 3.03 -11.10
N GLN A 90 9.21 3.45 -10.68
CA GLN A 90 10.27 3.87 -11.62
C GLN A 90 10.79 2.72 -12.48
N CYS A 91 10.74 1.48 -11.96
CA CYS A 91 11.35 0.32 -12.61
C CYS A 91 10.33 -0.77 -12.99
N HIS A 92 9.29 -1.00 -12.19
CA HIS A 92 8.30 -2.04 -12.46
C HIS A 92 6.91 -1.61 -12.00
N ASN A 93 5.91 -2.46 -12.17
CA ASN A 93 4.57 -2.20 -11.68
C ASN A 93 4.55 -2.09 -10.13
N LEU A 94 3.60 -1.31 -9.60
CA LEU A 94 3.50 -0.99 -8.19
C LEU A 94 3.34 -2.27 -7.33
N PRO A 95 4.26 -2.58 -6.42
CA PRO A 95 4.09 -3.71 -5.51
C PRO A 95 2.98 -3.42 -4.49
N SER A 96 2.27 -4.47 -4.08
CA SER A 96 1.31 -4.37 -2.98
C SER A 96 2.02 -4.33 -1.62
N PRO A 97 1.62 -3.44 -0.69
CA PRO A 97 2.04 -3.51 0.71
C PRO A 97 1.71 -4.87 1.36
N GLY A 98 0.66 -5.55 0.89
CA GLY A 98 0.28 -6.89 1.33
C GLY A 98 1.11 -8.03 0.74
N LEU A 99 2.21 -7.77 0.03
CA LEU A 99 3.06 -8.85 -0.51
C LEU A 99 3.98 -9.45 0.56
N HIS A 100 4.35 -8.66 1.56
CA HIS A 100 5.26 -9.05 2.64
C HIS A 100 4.64 -8.73 4.00
N THR A 101 5.08 -9.46 5.03
CA THR A 101 4.74 -9.17 6.42
C THR A 101 5.49 -7.93 6.91
N ALA A 102 4.99 -7.31 7.99
CA ALA A 102 5.62 -6.13 8.59
C ALA A 102 7.08 -6.37 9.00
N SER A 103 7.41 -7.61 9.39
CA SER A 103 8.77 -8.01 9.78
C SER A 103 9.72 -8.18 8.59
N GLU A 104 9.20 -8.48 7.39
CA GLU A 104 10.00 -8.68 6.18
C GLU A 104 10.29 -7.36 5.45
N TRP A 105 9.39 -6.38 5.58
CA TRP A 105 9.49 -5.10 4.88
C TRP A 105 10.81 -4.34 5.07
N PRO A 106 11.43 -4.25 6.26
CA PRO A 106 12.72 -3.58 6.42
C PRO A 106 13.80 -4.15 5.48
N GLN A 107 13.85 -5.48 5.34
CA GLN A 107 14.84 -6.14 4.49
C GLN A 107 14.54 -5.91 3.00
N VAL A 108 13.27 -6.03 2.59
CA VAL A 108 12.84 -5.82 1.20
C VAL A 108 13.11 -4.38 0.77
N LEU A 109 12.66 -3.40 1.57
CA LEU A 109 12.84 -1.99 1.28
C LEU A 109 14.32 -1.60 1.28
N GLY A 110 15.13 -2.12 2.21
CA GLY A 110 16.57 -1.90 2.23
C GLY A 110 17.27 -2.36 0.94
N ARG A 111 16.94 -3.54 0.42
CA ARG A 111 17.47 -4.03 -0.86
C ARG A 111 17.06 -3.13 -2.03
N MET A 112 15.81 -2.67 -2.06
CA MET A 112 15.32 -1.78 -3.12
C MET A 112 15.97 -0.41 -3.06
N ASN A 113 16.14 0.15 -1.86
CA ASN A 113 16.83 1.42 -1.66
C ASN A 113 18.28 1.37 -2.15
N MET A 114 19.04 0.32 -1.77
CA MET A 114 20.40 0.11 -2.25
C MET A 114 20.46 0.03 -3.79
N ARG A 115 19.51 -0.67 -4.40
CA ARG A 115 19.41 -0.76 -5.87
C ARG A 115 19.09 0.60 -6.49
N MET A 116 18.16 1.37 -5.93
CA MET A 116 17.83 2.72 -6.43
C MET A 116 19.04 3.65 -6.34
N GLN A 117 19.81 3.62 -5.24
CA GLN A 117 21.02 4.42 -5.09
C GLN A 117 22.08 4.07 -6.13
N MET A 118 22.34 2.77 -6.36
CA MET A 118 23.27 2.31 -7.39
C MET A 118 22.83 2.79 -8.79
N MET A 119 21.53 2.67 -9.09
CA MET A 119 20.98 3.06 -10.38
C MET A 119 20.85 4.57 -10.54
N GLY A 120 20.79 5.35 -9.45
CA GLY A 120 20.75 6.81 -9.49
C GLY A 120 22.01 7.41 -10.11
N GLY A 121 23.18 6.86 -9.80
CA GLY A 121 24.45 7.31 -10.37
C GLY A 121 24.65 6.98 -11.86
N MET A 122 23.93 5.97 -12.38
CA MET A 122 24.12 5.45 -13.74
C MET A 122 22.97 5.75 -14.70
N MET A 123 21.74 5.76 -14.19
CA MET A 123 20.49 5.72 -14.97
C MET A 123 19.46 6.76 -14.51
N GLY A 124 19.81 7.65 -13.57
CA GLY A 124 18.93 8.73 -13.11
C GLY A 124 17.70 8.26 -12.31
N VAL A 125 17.77 7.07 -11.71
CA VAL A 125 16.73 6.58 -10.79
C VAL A 125 16.78 7.37 -9.48
N ALA A 126 15.65 7.91 -9.03
CA ALA A 126 15.56 8.61 -7.76
C ALA A 126 15.55 7.59 -6.60
N ALA A 127 16.30 7.89 -5.53
CA ALA A 127 16.25 7.16 -4.28
C ALA A 127 15.64 8.05 -3.17
N PRO A 128 14.87 7.48 -2.24
CA PRO A 128 14.33 8.24 -1.11
C PRO A 128 15.45 8.74 -0.20
N ASP A 129 15.28 9.94 0.34
CA ASP A 129 16.09 10.42 1.47
C ASP A 129 15.76 9.64 2.77
N PRO A 130 16.54 9.79 3.86
CA PRO A 130 16.31 9.05 5.09
C PRO A 130 14.91 9.24 5.71
N VAL A 131 14.35 10.46 5.64
CA VAL A 131 13.03 10.77 6.20
C VAL A 131 11.93 10.13 5.34
N GLN A 132 12.06 10.23 4.02
CA GLN A 132 11.15 9.58 3.08
C GLN A 132 11.18 8.06 3.22
N LEU A 133 12.37 7.47 3.44
CA LEU A 133 12.54 6.04 3.64
C LEU A 133 11.83 5.57 4.91
N GLU A 134 11.91 6.33 6.00
CA GLU A 134 11.20 6.04 7.25
C GLU A 134 9.68 6.10 7.09
N ILE A 135 9.17 7.15 6.42
CA ILE A 135 7.74 7.30 6.13
C ILE A 135 7.24 6.12 5.28
N LEU A 136 8.00 5.76 4.24
CA LEU A 136 7.69 4.66 3.34
C LEU A 136 7.70 3.32 4.08
N LEU A 137 8.69 3.07 4.93
CA LEU A 137 8.76 1.86 5.75
C LEU A 137 7.55 1.75 6.68
N GLY A 138 7.23 2.83 7.39
CA GLY A 138 6.08 2.86 8.30
C GLY A 138 4.77 2.56 7.55
N TYR A 139 4.60 3.09 6.34
CA TYR A 139 3.43 2.80 5.51
C TYR A 139 3.36 1.34 5.09
N LEU A 140 4.47 0.78 4.58
CA LEU A 140 4.54 -0.63 4.18
C LEU A 140 4.25 -1.57 5.35
N GLN A 141 4.76 -1.28 6.55
CA GLN A 141 4.52 -2.08 7.74
C GLN A 141 3.07 -1.99 8.24
N ARG A 142 2.46 -0.80 8.21
CA ARG A 142 1.05 -0.62 8.63
C ARG A 142 0.07 -1.39 7.74
N HIS A 143 0.36 -1.47 6.44
CA HIS A 143 -0.51 -2.13 5.46
C HIS A 143 0.04 -3.48 4.99
N ALA A 144 0.94 -4.07 5.79
CA ALA A 144 1.58 -5.34 5.49
C ALA A 144 0.61 -6.53 5.53
N GLN A 145 1.04 -7.63 4.92
CA GLN A 145 0.34 -8.92 5.01
C GLN A 145 0.25 -9.36 6.48
N LYS A 146 -0.96 -9.70 6.92
CA LYS A 146 -1.15 -10.37 8.22
C LYS A 146 -1.12 -11.89 8.00
N PRO A 147 -0.10 -12.59 8.54
CA PRO A 147 -0.07 -14.04 8.46
C PRO A 147 -1.13 -14.64 9.37
N ILE A 148 -1.67 -15.79 8.98
CA ILE A 148 -2.55 -16.59 9.82
C ILE A 148 -1.79 -17.12 11.05
N ASP A 149 -2.43 -17.12 12.21
CA ASP A 149 -1.95 -17.87 13.38
C ASP A 149 -2.53 -19.29 13.35
N ALA A 150 -1.72 -20.28 13.02
CA ALA A 150 -2.18 -21.66 12.89
C ALA A 150 -2.82 -22.22 14.18
N GLY A 151 -2.48 -21.68 15.36
CA GLY A 151 -3.09 -22.07 16.63
C GLY A 151 -4.56 -21.66 16.76
N GLU A 152 -4.97 -20.60 16.06
CA GLU A 152 -6.35 -20.10 16.06
C GLU A 152 -7.24 -20.79 15.01
N PHE A 153 -6.65 -21.58 14.10
CA PHE A 153 -7.37 -22.23 12.99
C PHE A 153 -7.09 -23.74 12.94
N PRO A 154 -7.66 -24.55 13.86
CA PRO A 154 -7.50 -26.01 13.84
C PRO A 154 -7.99 -26.64 12.53
N ASP A 155 -8.95 -25.99 11.88
CA ASP A 155 -9.52 -26.37 10.58
C ASP A 155 -8.51 -26.30 9.43
N LEU A 156 -7.30 -25.75 9.62
CA LEU A 156 -6.20 -25.90 8.66
C LEU A 156 -5.86 -27.37 8.37
N ASN A 157 -6.20 -28.28 9.29
CA ASN A 157 -6.02 -29.72 9.13
C ASN A 157 -7.18 -30.41 8.39
N THR A 158 -8.19 -29.69 7.94
CA THR A 158 -9.25 -30.21 7.07
C THR A 158 -8.78 -30.31 5.62
N ARG A 159 -9.61 -30.85 4.73
CA ARG A 159 -9.31 -30.92 3.29
C ARG A 159 -9.21 -29.51 2.70
N GLU A 160 -10.16 -28.65 3.05
CA GLU A 160 -10.28 -27.26 2.60
C GLU A 160 -9.12 -26.40 3.15
N GLY A 161 -8.80 -26.56 4.44
CA GLY A 161 -7.67 -25.88 5.07
C GLY A 161 -6.31 -26.26 4.47
N ARG A 162 -6.11 -27.53 4.11
CA ARG A 162 -4.91 -27.99 3.39
C ARG A 162 -4.84 -27.45 1.96
N ALA A 163 -5.97 -27.42 1.25
CA ALA A 163 -6.04 -26.84 -0.09
C ALA A 163 -5.67 -25.35 -0.07
N PHE A 164 -6.22 -24.59 0.88
CA PHE A 164 -5.87 -23.20 1.14
C PHE A 164 -4.38 -23.03 1.45
N SER A 165 -3.86 -23.80 2.41
CA SER A 165 -2.46 -23.71 2.83
C SER A 165 -1.52 -23.99 1.66
N ALA A 166 -1.68 -25.13 0.98
CA ALA A 166 -0.80 -25.55 -0.11
C ALA A 166 -0.82 -24.57 -1.29
N THR A 167 -1.98 -23.95 -1.57
CA THR A 167 -2.12 -23.03 -2.69
C THR A 167 -1.57 -21.65 -2.39
N CYS A 168 -1.87 -21.09 -1.21
CA CYS A 168 -1.61 -19.68 -0.91
C CYS A 168 -0.19 -19.41 -0.39
N VAL A 169 0.53 -20.42 0.14
CA VAL A 169 1.94 -20.28 0.54
C VAL A 169 2.93 -20.22 -0.63
N GLN A 170 2.46 -20.36 -1.88
CA GLN A 170 3.33 -20.40 -3.05
C GLN A 170 4.16 -19.11 -3.26
N CYS A 171 3.73 -17.97 -2.73
CA CYS A 171 4.34 -16.67 -3.04
C CYS A 171 4.59 -15.77 -1.82
N HIS A 172 3.69 -15.77 -0.83
CA HIS A 172 3.78 -14.92 0.37
C HIS A 172 3.32 -15.70 1.59
N ALA A 173 3.45 -15.11 2.78
CA ALA A 173 2.94 -15.71 4.01
C ALA A 173 1.44 -16.03 3.88
N LEU A 174 1.00 -17.15 4.46
CA LEU A 174 -0.38 -17.62 4.39
C LEU A 174 -1.32 -16.55 5.02
N PRO A 175 -2.31 -16.01 4.30
CA PRO A 175 -3.05 -14.85 4.78
C PRO A 175 -4.04 -15.23 5.89
N ASP A 176 -4.15 -14.40 6.94
CA ASP A 176 -5.25 -14.52 7.91
C ASP A 176 -6.61 -14.30 7.22
N PRO A 177 -7.56 -15.26 7.31
CA PRO A 177 -8.90 -15.15 6.73
C PRO A 177 -9.73 -13.97 7.26
N ARG A 178 -9.36 -13.38 8.40
CA ARG A 178 -10.03 -12.22 9.00
C ARG A 178 -9.61 -10.88 8.40
N GLN A 179 -8.76 -10.88 7.37
CA GLN A 179 -8.41 -9.65 6.63
C GLN A 179 -9.52 -9.14 5.72
N HIS A 180 -10.50 -10.00 5.42
CA HIS A 180 -11.64 -9.70 4.58
C HIS A 180 -12.91 -10.26 5.21
N ILE A 181 -14.06 -9.75 4.77
CA ILE A 181 -15.38 -10.33 5.06
C ILE A 181 -15.74 -11.42 4.05
N ALA A 182 -16.67 -12.31 4.39
CA ALA A 182 -17.03 -13.47 3.59
C ALA A 182 -17.29 -13.14 2.11
N ARG A 183 -18.07 -12.09 1.83
CA ARG A 183 -18.45 -11.71 0.46
C ARG A 183 -17.29 -11.22 -0.41
N GLU A 184 -16.15 -10.84 0.18
CA GLU A 184 -14.99 -10.32 -0.56
C GLU A 184 -14.06 -11.44 -1.05
N TRP A 185 -14.05 -12.59 -0.36
CA TRP A 185 -13.12 -13.67 -0.61
C TRP A 185 -13.15 -14.24 -2.04
N PRO A 186 -14.31 -14.45 -2.70
CA PRO A 186 -14.33 -14.89 -4.09
C PRO A 186 -13.54 -13.97 -5.03
N ALA A 187 -13.67 -12.65 -4.86
CA ALA A 187 -12.95 -11.67 -5.68
C ALA A 187 -11.44 -11.63 -5.36
N VAL A 188 -11.06 -11.83 -4.10
CA VAL A 188 -9.66 -11.93 -3.69
C VAL A 188 -8.99 -13.17 -4.30
N VAL A 189 -9.62 -14.34 -4.17
CA VAL A 189 -9.12 -15.60 -4.74
C VAL A 189 -9.07 -15.52 -6.27
N GLY A 190 -10.09 -14.96 -6.91
CA GLY A 190 -10.10 -14.74 -8.37
C GLY A 190 -8.91 -13.91 -8.84
N ARG A 191 -8.59 -12.81 -8.14
CA ARG A 191 -7.40 -11.99 -8.41
C ARG A 191 -6.10 -12.78 -8.25
N MET A 192 -5.99 -13.61 -7.19
CA MET A 192 -4.79 -14.43 -6.96
C MET A 192 -4.62 -15.50 -8.06
N ARG A 193 -5.71 -16.12 -8.54
CA ARG A 193 -5.65 -17.03 -9.69
C ARG A 193 -5.13 -16.32 -10.94
N SER A 194 -5.61 -15.12 -11.25
CA SER A 194 -5.08 -14.32 -12.37
C SER A 194 -3.58 -14.01 -12.20
N ASN A 195 -3.15 -13.67 -10.99
CA ASN A 195 -1.73 -13.44 -10.69
C ASN A 195 -0.89 -14.71 -10.85
N MET A 196 -1.39 -15.85 -10.36
CA MET A 196 -0.74 -17.16 -10.53
C MET A 196 -0.53 -17.49 -12.01
N THR A 197 -1.56 -17.31 -12.85
CA THR A 197 -1.45 -17.47 -14.31
C THR A 197 -0.38 -16.56 -14.90
N ALA A 198 -0.40 -15.26 -14.57
CA ALA A 198 0.56 -14.29 -15.08
C ALA A 198 2.01 -14.58 -14.65
N MET A 199 2.19 -15.26 -13.51
CA MET A 199 3.48 -15.65 -12.96
C MET A 199 3.89 -17.09 -13.33
N GLY A 200 3.08 -17.82 -14.11
CA GLY A 200 3.36 -19.22 -14.45
C GLY A 200 3.36 -20.16 -13.22
N LYS A 201 2.60 -19.81 -12.17
CA LYS A 201 2.40 -20.65 -10.97
C LYS A 201 1.31 -21.69 -11.21
N ILE A 202 1.25 -22.67 -10.31
CA ILE A 202 0.20 -23.69 -10.33
C ILE A 202 -1.11 -23.01 -9.92
N VAL A 203 -2.08 -23.02 -10.83
CA VAL A 203 -3.43 -22.50 -10.62
C VAL A 203 -4.33 -23.66 -10.16
N PRO A 204 -5.04 -23.55 -9.03
CA PRO A 204 -5.98 -24.58 -8.61
C PRO A 204 -7.13 -24.72 -9.62
N ASP A 205 -7.68 -25.94 -9.73
CA ASP A 205 -8.91 -26.18 -10.49
C ASP A 205 -10.14 -25.57 -9.78
N GLU A 206 -11.31 -25.66 -10.41
CA GLU A 206 -12.53 -25.06 -9.86
C GLU A 206 -12.96 -25.71 -8.53
N THR A 207 -12.86 -27.03 -8.42
CA THR A 207 -13.19 -27.74 -7.17
C THR A 207 -12.32 -27.25 -6.01
N THR A 208 -11.00 -27.24 -6.22
CA THR A 208 -10.03 -26.77 -5.22
C THR A 208 -10.24 -25.29 -4.92
N THR A 209 -10.58 -24.48 -5.93
CA THR A 209 -10.86 -23.05 -5.73
C THR A 209 -12.07 -22.84 -4.84
N ASN A 210 -13.15 -23.57 -5.05
CA ASN A 210 -14.37 -23.46 -4.25
C ASN A 210 -14.09 -23.84 -2.79
N GLU A 211 -13.31 -24.89 -2.55
CA GLU A 211 -12.91 -25.29 -1.20
C GLU A 211 -12.07 -24.22 -0.47
N ILE A 212 -11.16 -23.58 -1.20
CA ILE A 212 -10.37 -22.45 -0.67
C ILE A 212 -11.30 -21.28 -0.31
N VAL A 213 -12.23 -20.95 -1.19
CA VAL A 213 -13.21 -19.88 -0.96
C VAL A 213 -14.07 -20.21 0.27
N ASP A 214 -14.59 -21.43 0.38
CA ASP A 214 -15.42 -21.87 1.50
C ASP A 214 -14.66 -21.79 2.83
N PHE A 215 -13.40 -22.22 2.86
CA PHE A 215 -12.53 -22.07 4.04
C PHE A 215 -12.39 -20.59 4.44
N LEU A 216 -12.03 -19.74 3.48
CA LEU A 216 -11.79 -18.32 3.73
C LEU A 216 -13.08 -17.60 4.19
N GLN A 217 -14.23 -17.94 3.61
CA GLN A 217 -15.51 -17.37 3.99
C GLN A 217 -15.91 -17.76 5.40
N ARG A 218 -15.79 -19.04 5.76
CA ARG A 218 -16.15 -19.55 7.10
C ARG A 218 -15.33 -18.91 8.23
N HIS A 219 -14.10 -18.54 7.92
CA HIS A 219 -13.15 -17.97 8.89
C HIS A 219 -12.97 -16.45 8.74
N SER A 220 -13.84 -15.80 7.97
CA SER A 220 -13.75 -14.37 7.67
C SER A 220 -14.11 -13.47 8.85
N ALA A 221 -13.80 -12.17 8.73
CA ALA A 221 -13.94 -11.20 9.83
C ALA A 221 -15.37 -11.08 10.40
N ASP A 222 -16.38 -11.35 9.58
CA ASP A 222 -17.80 -11.26 9.91
C ASP A 222 -18.44 -12.60 10.32
N GLN A 223 -17.67 -13.68 10.35
CA GLN A 223 -18.08 -14.98 10.87
C GLN A 223 -17.45 -15.18 12.26
N LYS A 224 -18.23 -14.98 13.33
CA LYS A 224 -17.86 -15.28 14.71
C LYS A 224 -18.58 -16.53 15.19
#